data_AF-A0A135WE30-F1
#
_entry.id   AF-A0A135WE30-F1
#
_cell.length_a   1.000
_cell.length_b   1.000
_cell.length_c   1.000
_cell.angle_alpha   90.00
_cell.angle_beta   90.00
_cell.angle_gamma   90.00
#
_symmetry.space_group_name_H-M   'P 1'
#
loop_
_entity.id
_entity.type
_entity.pdbx_description
1 polymer ?
#
loop_
_entity_poly.entity_id
_entity_poly.type
_entity_poly.pdbx_seq_one_letter_code
_entity_poly.pdbx_strand_id
1 'polypeptide(L)'
;MKTKQEIKLYFENGDIPTQEQFWEWQDSYWHKEESIAQDNISGLKDALNTKLNRPQAGTGFYIIAHNGDITNYSKLNLQSYNIPYWAGSSFSSSNIYHSNDKTGIGTQMPSEMLEVAGNVKTSGLIVSNLPAANINFTRNLVAKDDGTIGWETKSGFSGSYIPLTGTAPDKPISGNLEMMTELPEENNLIYRNNKDTAVRNEIGFFPEGMTLSSTNTNQNIVRSRIEFSNDALSLYGPSSQLSMDQYRTTLAYYAGRDMKAIILDSDQESPIMISHRSSSKPRGLSSEQYFGDGAEPNDYIQKQYVDKKMSYSREEEKTGGTWINGKPVYRKTLFFDQIPSSGEIDLEREIPEIETIVSNEMFTEWWAFDTAFAGNQWRSQIFITVETKLIKIEFIKEPDYDYSRINSFTITLEYTKKTD
;
A
#
# COMPACT_ATOMS: atom_id res chain seq x y z
N MET A 1 -115.27 -53.02 2.45
CA MET A 1 -116.42 -52.97 1.52
C MET A 1 -116.46 -54.24 0.72
N LYS A 2 -117.66 -54.74 0.41
CA LYS A 2 -117.83 -55.85 -0.52
C LYS A 2 -117.36 -55.42 -1.91
N THR A 3 -116.81 -56.35 -2.67
CA THR A 3 -116.37 -56.10 -4.04
C THR A 3 -117.57 -55.85 -4.95
N LYS A 4 -117.35 -55.18 -6.08
CA LYS A 4 -118.41 -55.02 -7.10
C LYS A 4 -118.92 -56.36 -7.64
N GLN A 5 -118.12 -57.42 -7.57
CA GLN A 5 -118.55 -58.77 -7.93
C GLN A 5 -119.53 -59.34 -6.90
N GLU A 6 -119.26 -59.15 -5.60
CA GLU A 6 -120.16 -59.56 -4.52
C GLU A 6 -121.45 -58.74 -4.50
N ILE A 7 -121.39 -57.43 -4.78
CA ILE A 7 -122.58 -56.56 -4.85
C ILE A 7 -123.50 -56.94 -6.00
N LYS A 8 -122.95 -57.39 -7.15
CA LYS A 8 -123.77 -57.83 -8.30
C LYS A 8 -124.71 -58.99 -7.96
N LEU A 9 -124.34 -59.83 -6.98
CA LEU A 9 -125.19 -60.94 -6.52
C LEU A 9 -126.47 -60.46 -5.83
N TYR A 10 -126.56 -59.21 -5.36
CA TYR A 10 -127.80 -58.65 -4.78
C TYR A 10 -128.85 -58.27 -5.81
N PHE A 11 -128.50 -58.29 -7.09
CA PHE A 11 -129.36 -57.87 -8.20
C PHE A 11 -129.56 -59.00 -9.21
N GLU A 12 -129.61 -60.25 -8.72
CA GLU A 12 -129.94 -61.42 -9.54
C GLU A 12 -131.44 -61.50 -9.85
N ASN A 13 -131.76 -62.20 -10.93
CA ASN A 13 -133.11 -62.20 -11.49
C ASN A 13 -134.07 -62.96 -10.57
N GLY A 14 -135.02 -62.25 -9.95
CA GLY A 14 -135.99 -62.82 -9.01
C GLY A 14 -135.79 -62.38 -7.55
N ASP A 15 -134.63 -61.81 -7.22
CA ASP A 15 -134.36 -61.27 -5.89
C ASP A 15 -134.71 -59.77 -5.82
N ILE A 16 -135.28 -59.35 -4.68
CA ILE A 16 -135.55 -57.93 -4.40
C ILE A 16 -134.48 -57.44 -3.41
N PRO A 17 -133.53 -56.60 -3.84
CA PRO A 17 -132.48 -56.10 -2.96
C PRO A 17 -133.08 -55.26 -1.83
N THR A 18 -132.54 -55.42 -0.62
CA THR A 18 -132.89 -54.56 0.50
C THR A 18 -132.33 -53.17 0.31
N GLN A 19 -132.85 -52.20 1.06
CA GLN A 19 -132.36 -50.82 1.03
C GLN A 19 -130.85 -50.73 1.30
N GLU A 20 -130.33 -51.51 2.25
CA GLU A 20 -128.91 -51.57 2.59
C GLU A 20 -128.07 -52.10 1.43
N GLN A 21 -128.57 -53.10 0.70
CA GLN A 21 -127.88 -53.63 -0.49
C GLN A 21 -127.85 -52.60 -1.63
N PHE A 22 -128.89 -51.78 -1.74
CA PHE A 22 -128.91 -50.67 -2.69
C PHE A 22 -127.95 -49.54 -2.31
N TRP A 23 -127.84 -49.19 -1.03
CA TRP A 23 -126.85 -48.24 -0.53
C TRP A 23 -125.42 -48.76 -0.72
N GLU A 24 -125.15 -50.03 -0.41
CA GLU A 24 -123.84 -50.64 -0.66
C GLU A 24 -123.45 -50.57 -2.15
N TRP A 25 -124.41 -50.71 -3.07
CA TRP A 25 -124.15 -50.50 -4.50
C TRP A 25 -123.80 -49.07 -4.84
N GLN A 26 -124.56 -48.08 -4.35
CA GLN A 26 -124.25 -46.66 -4.58
C GLN A 26 -122.87 -46.29 -4.02
N ASP A 27 -122.57 -46.66 -2.78
CA ASP A 27 -121.29 -46.37 -2.12
C ASP A 27 -120.08 -47.06 -2.78
N SER A 28 -120.31 -48.06 -3.65
CA SER A 28 -119.25 -48.72 -4.40
C SER A 28 -118.76 -47.93 -5.63
N TYR A 29 -119.46 -46.87 -6.01
CA TYR A 29 -119.08 -45.95 -7.09
C TYR A 29 -118.77 -44.58 -6.51
N TRP A 30 -117.79 -43.90 -7.11
CA TRP A 30 -117.54 -42.49 -6.83
C TRP A 30 -118.57 -41.64 -7.57
N HIS A 31 -119.24 -40.73 -6.85
CA HIS A 31 -120.13 -39.76 -7.46
C HIS A 31 -119.31 -38.66 -8.18
N LYS A 32 -119.89 -38.03 -9.20
CA LYS A 32 -119.20 -37.00 -10.02
C LYS A 32 -118.75 -35.76 -9.25
N GLU A 33 -119.39 -35.50 -8.10
CA GLU A 33 -119.08 -34.38 -7.21
C GLU A 33 -118.06 -34.78 -6.11
N GLU A 34 -117.63 -36.04 -6.07
CA GLU A 34 -116.66 -36.53 -5.10
C GLU A 34 -115.24 -36.43 -5.66
N SER A 35 -114.29 -36.07 -4.79
CA SER A 35 -112.88 -36.08 -5.15
C SER A 35 -112.30 -37.49 -4.99
N ILE A 36 -111.67 -38.01 -6.05
CA ILE A 36 -110.95 -39.27 -6.00
C ILE A 36 -109.56 -39.03 -5.41
N ALA A 37 -109.22 -39.73 -4.33
CA ALA A 37 -107.86 -39.67 -3.77
C ALA A 37 -106.83 -40.16 -4.79
N GLN A 38 -105.70 -39.46 -4.91
CA GLN A 38 -104.64 -39.76 -5.88
C GLN A 38 -104.11 -41.19 -5.77
N ASP A 39 -104.04 -41.74 -4.56
CA ASP A 39 -103.57 -43.11 -4.29
C ASP A 39 -104.50 -44.19 -4.89
N ASN A 40 -105.76 -43.85 -5.18
CA ASN A 40 -106.72 -44.74 -5.84
C ASN A 40 -106.61 -44.73 -7.37
N ILE A 41 -105.71 -43.91 -7.95
CA ILE A 41 -105.48 -43.81 -9.39
C ILE A 41 -104.23 -44.61 -9.76
N SER A 42 -104.45 -45.80 -10.33
CA SER A 42 -103.36 -46.69 -10.77
C SER A 42 -102.43 -45.99 -11.78
N GLY A 43 -101.11 -46.10 -11.58
CA GLY A 43 -100.10 -45.55 -12.47
C GLY A 43 -99.88 -44.04 -12.40
N LEU A 44 -100.63 -43.30 -11.56
CA LEU A 44 -100.50 -41.84 -11.47
C LEU A 44 -99.09 -41.41 -11.04
N LYS A 45 -98.53 -42.07 -10.01
CA LYS A 45 -97.19 -41.78 -9.49
C LYS A 45 -96.10 -41.98 -10.56
N ASP A 46 -96.20 -43.06 -11.34
CA ASP A 46 -95.20 -43.38 -12.38
C ASP A 46 -95.32 -42.44 -13.59
N ALA A 47 -96.54 -42.10 -13.98
CA ALA A 47 -96.78 -41.10 -15.02
C ALA A 47 -96.22 -39.73 -14.61
N LEU A 48 -96.46 -39.28 -13.37
CA LEU A 48 -95.92 -38.03 -12.84
C LEU A 48 -94.39 -38.07 -12.73
N ASN A 49 -93.80 -39.18 -12.28
CA ASN A 49 -92.34 -39.36 -12.23
C ASN A 49 -91.69 -39.28 -13.62
N THR A 50 -92.37 -39.78 -14.66
CA THR A 50 -91.89 -39.71 -16.05
C THR A 50 -91.98 -38.29 -16.63
N LYS A 51 -92.88 -37.45 -16.10
CA LYS A 51 -93.05 -36.04 -16.48
C LYS A 51 -92.18 -35.09 -15.67
N LEU A 52 -91.48 -35.58 -14.64
CA LEU A 52 -90.62 -34.77 -13.80
C LEU A 52 -89.32 -34.48 -14.55
N ASN A 53 -89.04 -33.20 -14.83
CA ASN A 53 -87.81 -32.73 -15.50
C ASN A 53 -86.57 -32.86 -14.59
N ARG A 54 -86.34 -33.97 -13.89
CA ARG A 54 -85.17 -34.17 -13.03
C ARG A 54 -84.12 -35.09 -13.67
N PRO A 55 -82.82 -34.90 -13.40
CA PRO A 55 -81.77 -35.81 -13.83
C PRO A 55 -81.97 -37.21 -13.24
N GLN A 56 -81.62 -38.24 -14.03
CA GLN A 56 -81.60 -39.61 -13.53
C GLN A 56 -80.49 -39.77 -12.48
N ALA A 57 -80.78 -40.52 -11.42
CA ALA A 57 -79.81 -40.82 -10.37
C ALA A 57 -78.52 -41.43 -10.95
N GLY A 58 -77.36 -40.99 -10.48
CA GLY A 58 -76.04 -41.49 -10.90
C GLY A 58 -75.47 -40.90 -12.19
N THR A 59 -76.16 -39.95 -12.84
CA THR A 59 -75.70 -39.39 -14.14
C THR A 59 -74.75 -38.19 -14.05
N GLY A 60 -74.37 -37.79 -12.84
CA GLY A 60 -73.40 -36.72 -12.57
C GLY A 60 -73.90 -35.67 -11.58
N PHE A 61 -73.18 -34.56 -11.49
CA PHE A 61 -73.55 -33.40 -10.68
C PHE A 61 -74.31 -32.38 -11.55
N TYR A 62 -75.30 -31.71 -10.96
CA TYR A 62 -76.15 -30.76 -11.66
C TYR A 62 -76.34 -29.50 -10.82
N ILE A 63 -76.36 -28.35 -11.47
CA ILE A 63 -76.82 -27.10 -10.88
C ILE A 63 -78.34 -27.08 -11.00
N ILE A 64 -79.02 -26.80 -9.89
CA ILE A 64 -80.47 -26.61 -9.84
C ILE A 64 -80.72 -25.11 -9.71
N ALA A 65 -81.37 -24.53 -10.72
CA ALA A 65 -81.83 -23.16 -10.67
C ALA A 65 -83.34 -23.13 -10.43
N HIS A 66 -83.75 -22.48 -9.34
CA HIS A 66 -85.16 -22.20 -9.03
C HIS A 66 -85.49 -20.78 -9.49
N ASN A 67 -86.25 -20.65 -10.58
CA ASN A 67 -86.77 -19.38 -11.07
C ASN A 67 -88.29 -19.37 -10.91
N GLY A 68 -88.76 -19.05 -9.71
CA GLY A 68 -90.17 -19.23 -9.33
C GLY A 68 -90.53 -20.72 -9.31
N ASP A 69 -91.61 -21.10 -9.99
CA ASP A 69 -92.10 -22.49 -10.05
C ASP A 69 -91.33 -23.37 -11.06
N ILE A 70 -90.42 -22.78 -11.85
CA ILE A 70 -89.64 -23.51 -12.86
C ILE A 70 -88.33 -24.00 -12.24
N THR A 71 -88.14 -25.31 -12.26
CA THR A 71 -86.87 -25.96 -11.89
C THR A 71 -86.10 -26.35 -13.14
N ASN A 72 -84.93 -25.74 -13.34
CA ASN A 72 -84.02 -26.08 -14.43
C ASN A 72 -82.79 -26.81 -13.89
N TYR A 73 -82.40 -27.88 -14.58
CA TYR A 73 -81.21 -28.66 -14.26
C TYR A 73 -80.17 -28.50 -15.35
N SER A 74 -78.96 -28.10 -14.98
CA SER A 74 -77.84 -28.00 -15.89
C SER A 74 -76.70 -28.89 -15.42
N LYS A 75 -76.23 -29.80 -16.28
CA LYS A 75 -75.15 -30.72 -15.93
C LYS A 75 -73.85 -29.95 -15.70
N LEU A 76 -73.17 -30.26 -14.62
CA LEU A 76 -71.86 -29.70 -14.28
C LEU A 76 -70.76 -30.58 -14.87
N ASN A 77 -70.08 -30.07 -15.90
CA ASN A 77 -68.96 -30.75 -16.56
C ASN A 77 -67.65 -30.06 -16.14
N LEU A 78 -67.01 -30.58 -15.08
CA LEU A 78 -65.73 -30.08 -14.59
C LEU A 78 -64.63 -31.11 -14.83
N GLN A 79 -63.45 -30.64 -15.23
CA GLN A 79 -62.21 -31.41 -15.17
C GLN A 79 -61.85 -31.73 -13.72
N SER A 80 -61.39 -32.96 -13.49
CA SER A 80 -60.94 -33.42 -12.17
C SER A 80 -59.86 -32.50 -11.62
N TYR A 81 -59.92 -32.21 -10.31
CA TYR A 81 -58.93 -31.40 -9.58
C TYR A 81 -58.86 -29.92 -9.98
N ASN A 82 -59.59 -29.46 -10.99
CA ASN A 82 -59.71 -28.03 -11.29
C ASN A 82 -60.73 -27.36 -10.38
N ILE A 83 -60.37 -26.23 -9.78
CA ILE A 83 -61.30 -25.43 -8.99
C ILE A 83 -62.35 -24.81 -9.93
N PRO A 84 -63.66 -24.95 -9.65
CA PRO A 84 -64.69 -24.34 -10.49
C PRO A 84 -64.73 -22.82 -10.31
N TYR A 85 -65.06 -22.10 -11.38
CA TYR A 85 -65.39 -20.67 -11.32
C TYR A 85 -66.72 -20.40 -12.04
N TRP A 86 -67.39 -19.32 -11.64
CA TRP A 86 -68.62 -18.87 -12.31
C TRP A 86 -68.27 -18.14 -13.61
N ALA A 87 -68.71 -18.68 -14.74
CA ALA A 87 -68.47 -18.13 -16.07
C ALA A 87 -69.59 -17.18 -16.57
N GLY A 88 -70.47 -16.72 -15.69
CA GLY A 88 -71.60 -15.85 -16.03
C GLY A 88 -72.93 -16.58 -16.24
N SER A 89 -72.90 -17.81 -16.74
CA SER A 89 -74.10 -18.65 -16.98
C SER A 89 -74.05 -20.02 -16.31
N SER A 90 -72.86 -20.55 -16.02
CA SER A 90 -72.64 -21.82 -15.34
C SER A 90 -71.28 -21.86 -14.63
N PHE A 91 -71.03 -22.90 -13.85
CA PHE A 91 -69.67 -23.22 -13.39
C PHE A 91 -68.85 -23.87 -14.50
N SER A 92 -67.58 -23.48 -14.61
CA SER A 92 -66.59 -24.04 -15.54
C SER A 92 -65.27 -24.32 -14.80
N SER A 93 -64.44 -25.21 -15.34
CA SER A 93 -63.10 -25.49 -14.77
C SER A 93 -62.16 -24.30 -14.97
N SER A 94 -61.56 -23.82 -13.89
CA SER A 94 -60.52 -22.78 -13.97
C SER A 94 -59.17 -23.38 -14.36
N ASN A 95 -58.20 -22.49 -14.67
CA ASN A 95 -56.79 -22.87 -14.81
C ASN A 95 -56.10 -23.14 -13.47
N ILE A 96 -56.84 -23.15 -12.35
CA ILE A 96 -56.34 -23.47 -11.03
C ILE A 96 -56.59 -24.95 -10.77
N TYR A 97 -55.52 -25.72 -10.76
CA TYR A 97 -55.48 -27.14 -10.48
C TYR A 97 -55.07 -27.35 -9.01
N HIS A 98 -55.75 -28.24 -8.29
CA HIS A 98 -55.43 -28.57 -6.91
C HIS A 98 -55.52 -30.08 -6.66
N SER A 99 -54.38 -30.71 -6.39
CA SER A 99 -54.28 -32.13 -6.08
C SER A 99 -53.09 -32.38 -5.15
N ASN A 100 -53.25 -33.32 -4.20
CA ASN A 100 -52.18 -33.70 -3.26
C ASN A 100 -51.56 -32.50 -2.52
N ASP A 101 -52.40 -31.59 -2.02
CA ASP A 101 -52.00 -30.35 -1.32
C ASP A 101 -51.14 -29.36 -2.14
N LYS A 102 -51.08 -29.54 -3.46
CA LYS A 102 -50.37 -28.63 -4.38
C LYS A 102 -51.35 -27.89 -5.27
N THR A 103 -51.11 -26.60 -5.46
CA THR A 103 -51.91 -25.72 -6.31
C THR A 103 -51.10 -25.28 -7.51
N GLY A 104 -51.53 -25.64 -8.72
CA GLY A 104 -50.97 -25.18 -9.97
C GLY A 104 -51.87 -24.13 -10.62
N ILE A 105 -51.31 -23.01 -11.06
CA ILE A 105 -52.00 -22.03 -11.92
C ILE A 105 -51.39 -22.13 -13.30
N GLY A 106 -52.16 -22.63 -14.27
CA GLY A 106 -51.66 -22.88 -15.64
C GLY A 106 -50.83 -24.15 -15.80
N THR A 107 -50.67 -24.97 -14.75
CA THR A 107 -50.01 -26.28 -14.76
C THR A 107 -50.85 -27.32 -14.01
N GLN A 108 -50.90 -28.55 -14.53
CA GLN A 108 -51.57 -29.69 -13.88
C GLN A 108 -50.58 -30.58 -13.10
N MET A 109 -49.28 -30.27 -13.18
CA MET A 109 -48.21 -31.06 -12.56
C MET A 109 -47.33 -30.17 -11.66
N PRO A 110 -47.89 -29.52 -10.63
CA PRO A 110 -47.09 -28.67 -9.76
C PRO A 110 -45.99 -29.47 -9.03
N SER A 111 -44.73 -29.05 -9.16
CA SER A 111 -43.61 -29.59 -8.39
C SER A 111 -43.57 -29.04 -6.97
N GLU A 112 -44.08 -27.81 -6.77
CA GLU A 112 -44.13 -27.11 -5.48
C GLU A 112 -45.57 -26.98 -4.93
N MET A 113 -45.71 -26.53 -3.67
CA MET A 113 -47.04 -26.31 -3.06
C MET A 113 -47.88 -25.27 -3.81
N LEU A 114 -47.23 -24.26 -4.38
CA LEU A 114 -47.84 -23.29 -5.28
C LEU A 114 -46.91 -23.11 -6.48
N GLU A 115 -47.40 -23.40 -7.68
CA GLU A 115 -46.66 -23.18 -8.92
C GLU A 115 -47.52 -22.41 -9.91
N VAL A 116 -46.93 -21.36 -10.50
CA VAL A 116 -47.57 -20.56 -11.54
C VAL A 116 -46.76 -20.73 -12.83
N ALA A 117 -47.35 -21.38 -13.82
CA ALA A 117 -46.76 -21.47 -15.15
C ALA A 117 -47.06 -20.17 -15.94
N GLY A 118 -46.36 -19.09 -15.56
CA GLY A 118 -46.53 -17.77 -16.14
C GLY A 118 -46.00 -16.65 -15.24
N ASN A 119 -46.31 -15.40 -15.59
CA ASN A 119 -45.89 -14.22 -14.83
C ASN A 119 -46.82 -13.95 -13.65
N VAL A 120 -46.24 -13.62 -12.49
CA VAL A 120 -46.98 -13.18 -11.29
C VAL A 120 -46.88 -11.66 -11.15
N LYS A 121 -48.02 -10.96 -11.24
CA LYS A 121 -48.14 -9.54 -10.88
C LYS A 121 -48.83 -9.44 -9.52
N THR A 122 -48.14 -8.89 -8.53
CA THR A 122 -48.68 -8.68 -7.18
C THR A 122 -48.42 -7.23 -6.74
N SER A 123 -49.32 -6.67 -5.94
CA SER A 123 -49.12 -5.34 -5.32
C SER A 123 -48.02 -5.35 -4.25
N GLY A 124 -47.70 -6.53 -3.72
CA GLY A 124 -46.60 -6.74 -2.77
C GLY A 124 -46.20 -8.21 -2.70
N LEU A 125 -44.90 -8.45 -2.50
CA LEU A 125 -44.36 -9.79 -2.25
C LEU A 125 -43.77 -9.79 -0.84
N ILE A 126 -44.31 -10.62 0.05
CA ILE A 126 -43.74 -10.86 1.37
C ILE A 126 -43.04 -12.21 1.33
N VAL A 127 -41.74 -12.22 1.57
CA VAL A 127 -40.95 -13.45 1.72
C VAL A 127 -40.58 -13.59 3.19
N SER A 128 -41.20 -14.56 3.87
CA SER A 128 -40.91 -14.88 5.27
C SER A 128 -39.64 -15.72 5.41
N ASN A 129 -39.01 -15.68 6.60
CA ASN A 129 -37.77 -16.42 6.91
C ASN A 129 -36.56 -16.04 6.03
N LEU A 130 -36.54 -14.82 5.48
CA LEU A 130 -35.29 -14.26 4.98
C LEU A 130 -34.31 -14.18 6.16
N PRO A 131 -33.04 -14.59 5.99
CA PRO A 131 -32.01 -14.35 6.99
C PRO A 131 -32.00 -12.87 7.35
N ALA A 132 -31.84 -12.55 8.63
CA ALA A 132 -31.70 -11.16 9.06
C ALA A 132 -30.54 -10.51 8.27
N ALA A 133 -30.77 -9.31 7.75
CA ALA A 133 -29.75 -8.49 7.10
C ALA A 133 -28.75 -7.94 8.15
N ASN A 134 -28.08 -8.84 8.86
CA ASN A 134 -27.07 -8.56 9.87
C ASN A 134 -25.66 -8.89 9.33
N ILE A 135 -24.64 -8.82 10.18
CA ILE A 135 -23.27 -9.03 9.73
C ILE A 135 -23.02 -10.45 9.18
N ASN A 136 -23.87 -11.42 9.54
CA ASN A 136 -23.66 -12.86 9.30
C ASN A 136 -24.35 -13.40 8.04
N PHE A 137 -25.18 -12.62 7.34
CA PHE A 137 -25.74 -13.14 6.08
C PHE A 137 -24.63 -13.22 5.02
N THR A 138 -24.62 -14.34 4.29
CA THR A 138 -23.61 -14.64 3.27
C THR A 138 -24.12 -14.44 1.85
N ARG A 139 -25.40 -14.04 1.67
CA ARG A 139 -26.05 -13.91 0.36
C ARG A 139 -27.05 -12.75 0.29
N ASN A 140 -27.08 -12.04 -0.85
CA ASN A 140 -28.11 -11.06 -1.18
C ASN A 140 -29.24 -11.72 -1.98
N LEU A 141 -30.49 -11.28 -1.79
CA LEU A 141 -31.60 -11.61 -2.68
C LEU A 141 -31.55 -10.66 -3.88
N VAL A 142 -31.44 -11.19 -5.10
CA VAL A 142 -31.32 -10.41 -6.33
C VAL A 142 -32.23 -10.93 -7.42
N ALA A 143 -32.62 -10.02 -8.32
CA ALA A 143 -33.20 -10.39 -9.61
C ALA A 143 -32.06 -10.78 -10.56
N LYS A 144 -32.16 -11.97 -11.16
CA LYS A 144 -31.20 -12.48 -12.14
C LYS A 144 -31.54 -12.00 -13.55
N ASP A 145 -30.56 -12.10 -14.44
CA ASP A 145 -30.70 -11.82 -15.87
C ASP A 145 -31.67 -12.78 -16.59
N ASP A 146 -31.82 -14.00 -16.08
CA ASP A 146 -32.82 -14.99 -16.51
C ASP A 146 -34.28 -14.65 -16.11
N GLY A 147 -34.50 -13.53 -15.43
CA GLY A 147 -35.81 -13.05 -14.99
C GLY A 147 -36.34 -13.72 -13.71
N THR A 148 -35.56 -14.60 -13.07
CA THR A 148 -35.90 -15.22 -11.79
C THR A 148 -35.36 -14.41 -10.61
N ILE A 149 -35.88 -14.66 -9.41
CA ILE A 149 -35.30 -14.18 -8.15
C ILE A 149 -34.40 -15.28 -7.59
N GLY A 150 -33.19 -14.94 -7.14
CA GLY A 150 -32.31 -15.90 -6.50
C GLY A 150 -31.31 -15.27 -5.55
N TRP A 151 -30.38 -16.11 -5.07
CA TRP A 151 -29.35 -15.70 -4.14
C TRP A 151 -28.01 -15.53 -4.85
N GLU A 152 -27.34 -14.40 -4.64
CA GLU A 152 -25.93 -14.23 -4.94
C GLU A 152 -25.12 -14.24 -3.64
N THR A 153 -23.88 -14.73 -3.67
CA THR A 153 -22.97 -14.56 -2.53
C THR A 153 -22.83 -13.07 -2.25
N LYS A 154 -22.84 -12.68 -0.98
CA LYS A 154 -22.50 -11.33 -0.54
C LYS A 154 -21.13 -11.01 -1.11
N SER A 155 -21.10 -10.26 -2.20
CA SER A 155 -19.85 -9.80 -2.79
C SER A 155 -19.11 -9.07 -1.69
N GLY A 156 -17.87 -9.46 -1.40
CA GLY A 156 -17.07 -8.95 -0.27
C GLY A 156 -16.77 -7.45 -0.30
N PHE A 157 -17.51 -6.64 -1.07
CA PHE A 157 -17.48 -5.19 -1.09
C PHE A 157 -18.17 -4.56 0.13
N SER A 158 -18.00 -5.12 1.33
CA SER A 158 -17.98 -4.26 2.51
C SER A 158 -16.76 -3.37 2.32
N GLY A 159 -16.96 -2.07 2.09
CA GLY A 159 -15.93 -1.08 1.75
C GLY A 159 -14.84 -0.87 2.81
N SER A 160 -14.13 -1.94 3.14
CA SER A 160 -13.07 -2.02 4.15
C SER A 160 -11.69 -2.16 3.51
N TYR A 161 -11.61 -2.29 2.17
CA TYR A 161 -10.35 -2.40 1.44
C TYR A 161 -10.43 -1.78 0.04
N ILE A 162 -9.28 -1.40 -0.51
CA ILE A 162 -9.12 -0.96 -1.90
C ILE A 162 -9.34 -2.19 -2.82
N PRO A 163 -10.23 -2.13 -3.83
CA PRO A 163 -10.43 -3.25 -4.76
C PRO A 163 -9.12 -3.72 -5.38
N LEU A 164 -8.96 -5.03 -5.62
CA LEU A 164 -7.77 -5.58 -6.29
C LEU A 164 -7.58 -5.03 -7.71
N THR A 165 -8.65 -4.57 -8.34
CA THR A 165 -8.64 -3.87 -9.63
C THR A 165 -8.10 -2.44 -9.55
N GLY A 166 -7.80 -1.94 -8.35
CA GLY A 166 -7.45 -0.56 -8.08
C GLY A 166 -8.66 0.39 -8.17
N THR A 167 -8.36 1.69 -8.11
CA THR A 167 -9.33 2.76 -8.36
C THR A 167 -9.59 2.93 -9.85
N ALA A 168 -10.81 3.33 -10.21
CA ALA A 168 -11.11 3.72 -11.59
C ALA A 168 -10.44 5.06 -11.95
N PRO A 169 -10.21 5.36 -13.25
CA PRO A 169 -9.80 6.69 -13.70
C PRO A 169 -10.69 7.78 -13.09
N ASP A 170 -10.07 8.87 -12.65
CA ASP A 170 -10.72 10.03 -12.01
C ASP A 170 -11.52 9.74 -10.73
N LYS A 171 -11.34 8.57 -10.11
CA LYS A 171 -11.96 8.19 -8.83
C LYS A 171 -10.89 7.82 -7.79
N PRO A 172 -10.12 8.79 -7.27
CA PRO A 172 -9.03 8.51 -6.35
C PRO A 172 -9.54 7.92 -5.03
N ILE A 173 -8.61 7.38 -4.24
CA ILE A 173 -8.88 7.07 -2.82
C ILE A 173 -9.16 8.40 -2.12
N SER A 174 -10.36 8.58 -1.58
CA SER A 174 -10.73 9.73 -0.75
C SER A 174 -10.70 9.33 0.73
N GLY A 175 -9.81 9.94 1.52
CA GLY A 175 -9.61 9.62 2.94
C GLY A 175 -8.16 9.23 3.25
N ASN A 176 -7.92 8.78 4.48
CA ASN A 176 -6.61 8.30 4.92
C ASN A 176 -6.38 6.84 4.50
N LEU A 177 -5.14 6.49 4.15
CA LEU A 177 -4.70 5.10 3.97
C LEU A 177 -4.03 4.62 5.26
N GLU A 178 -4.64 3.65 5.94
CA GLU A 178 -4.09 3.02 7.13
C GLU A 178 -3.47 1.65 6.77
N MET A 179 -2.25 1.39 7.22
CA MET A 179 -1.56 0.12 7.04
C MET A 179 -1.77 -0.77 8.28
N MET A 180 -1.86 -2.09 8.09
CA MET A 180 -2.15 -3.02 9.19
C MET A 180 -1.05 -2.98 10.27
N THR A 181 -1.43 -2.83 11.54
CA THR A 181 -0.51 -2.70 12.68
C THR A 181 -0.26 -4.02 13.42
N GLU A 182 -0.97 -5.10 13.09
CA GLU A 182 -1.00 -6.35 13.88
C GLU A 182 -0.10 -7.48 13.37
N LEU A 183 0.65 -7.28 12.28
CA LEU A 183 1.54 -8.30 11.70
C LEU A 183 3.01 -7.87 11.80
N PRO A 184 3.97 -8.82 11.87
CA PRO A 184 5.40 -8.51 11.91
C PRO A 184 5.79 -7.59 10.75
N GLU A 185 6.84 -6.80 10.96
CA GLU A 185 7.39 -5.66 10.19
C GLU A 185 7.39 -5.75 8.63
N GLU A 186 7.07 -6.92 8.07
CA GLU A 186 7.02 -7.22 6.64
C GLU A 186 5.87 -6.55 5.87
N ASN A 187 4.80 -6.11 6.54
CA ASN A 187 3.57 -5.65 5.85
C ASN A 187 3.39 -4.13 5.72
N ASN A 188 4.39 -3.33 6.07
CA ASN A 188 4.29 -1.87 6.00
C ASN A 188 4.96 -1.28 4.75
N LEU A 189 4.90 -2.01 3.63
CA LEU A 189 5.52 -1.62 2.37
C LEU A 189 4.49 -1.25 1.30
N ILE A 190 4.71 -0.12 0.64
CA ILE A 190 4.11 0.20 -0.66
C ILE A 190 5.19 -0.04 -1.72
N TYR A 191 5.05 -1.09 -2.53
CA TYR A 191 6.09 -1.46 -3.49
C TYR A 191 5.58 -1.75 -4.90
N ARG A 192 6.46 -1.59 -5.89
CA ARG A 192 6.26 -1.99 -7.29
C ARG A 192 7.45 -2.84 -7.75
N ASN A 193 7.15 -4.06 -8.19
CA ASN A 193 8.12 -4.93 -8.86
C ASN A 193 8.10 -4.68 -10.38
N ASN A 194 9.18 -4.12 -10.92
CA ASN A 194 9.34 -3.98 -12.37
C ASN A 194 10.13 -5.19 -12.89
N LYS A 195 9.41 -6.16 -13.48
CA LYS A 195 10.00 -7.41 -13.98
C LYS A 195 11.00 -7.16 -15.11
N ASP A 196 10.74 -6.19 -15.98
CA ASP A 196 11.58 -5.92 -17.16
C ASP A 196 12.97 -5.39 -16.79
N THR A 197 13.07 -4.62 -15.71
CA THR A 197 14.33 -4.02 -15.25
C THR A 197 14.94 -4.73 -14.05
N ALA A 198 14.24 -5.74 -13.50
CA ALA A 198 14.58 -6.37 -12.23
C ALA A 198 14.77 -5.35 -11.09
N VAL A 199 13.95 -4.29 -11.07
CA VAL A 199 13.99 -3.25 -10.04
C VAL A 199 12.69 -3.25 -9.23
N ARG A 200 12.82 -3.37 -7.91
CA ARG A 200 11.75 -3.06 -6.96
C ARG A 200 11.94 -1.65 -6.43
N ASN A 201 10.92 -0.82 -6.55
CA ASN A 201 10.84 0.45 -5.83
C ASN A 201 9.85 0.28 -4.69
N GLU A 202 10.19 0.79 -3.52
CA GLU A 202 9.35 0.66 -2.32
C GLU A 202 9.44 1.88 -1.41
N ILE A 203 8.33 2.15 -0.72
CA ILE A 203 8.23 3.06 0.42
C ILE A 203 7.87 2.17 1.61
N GLY A 204 8.69 2.20 2.66
CA GLY A 204 8.48 1.41 3.86
C GLY A 204 8.22 2.28 5.08
N PHE A 205 7.25 1.90 5.90
CA PHE A 205 6.89 2.56 7.15
C PHE A 205 7.19 1.62 8.33
N PHE A 206 8.19 1.95 9.14
CA PHE A 206 8.67 1.10 10.23
C PHE A 206 8.46 1.80 11.57
N PRO A 207 8.44 1.06 12.69
CA PRO A 207 8.37 1.66 14.03
C PRO A 207 9.46 2.72 14.28
N GLU A 208 10.66 2.50 13.73
CA GLU A 208 11.84 3.34 13.92
C GLU A 208 12.06 4.38 12.81
N GLY A 209 11.17 4.45 11.80
CA GLY A 209 11.37 5.38 10.69
C GLY A 209 10.65 5.05 9.39
N MET A 210 11.07 5.73 8.31
CA MET A 210 10.55 5.56 6.97
C MET A 210 11.71 5.38 5.98
N THR A 211 11.52 4.51 4.98
CA THR A 211 12.49 4.36 3.89
C THR A 211 11.85 4.53 2.52
N LEU A 212 12.64 5.05 1.58
CA LEU A 212 12.35 5.01 0.15
C LEU A 212 13.52 4.31 -0.52
N SER A 213 13.28 3.17 -1.18
CA SER A 213 14.37 2.35 -1.69
C SER A 213 14.12 1.86 -3.12
N SER A 214 15.21 1.71 -3.88
CA SER A 214 15.24 1.04 -5.17
C SER A 214 16.24 -0.11 -5.09
N THR A 215 15.77 -1.34 -5.26
CA THR A 215 16.56 -2.56 -5.09
C THR A 215 16.58 -3.38 -6.38
N ASN A 216 17.75 -3.87 -6.77
CA ASN A 216 17.89 -4.85 -7.85
C ASN A 216 17.47 -6.23 -7.32
N THR A 217 16.34 -6.75 -7.78
CA THR A 217 15.74 -8.00 -7.28
C THR A 217 16.53 -9.26 -7.67
N ASN A 218 17.34 -9.21 -8.72
CA ASN A 218 18.14 -10.37 -9.15
C ASN A 218 19.36 -10.60 -8.26
N GLN A 219 19.94 -9.50 -7.76
CA GLN A 219 21.17 -9.53 -6.95
C GLN A 219 20.90 -9.24 -5.47
N ASN A 220 19.66 -8.85 -5.14
CA ASN A 220 19.28 -8.33 -3.83
C ASN A 220 20.17 -7.17 -3.34
N ILE A 221 20.57 -6.30 -4.28
CA ILE A 221 21.45 -5.15 -4.02
C ILE A 221 20.62 -3.86 -4.04
N VAL A 222 20.66 -3.11 -2.94
CA VAL A 222 20.10 -1.76 -2.85
C VAL A 222 20.88 -0.85 -3.79
N ARG A 223 20.21 -0.27 -4.79
CA ARG A 223 20.82 0.72 -5.69
C ARG A 223 20.84 2.09 -5.06
N SER A 224 19.74 2.48 -4.43
CA SER A 224 19.64 3.74 -3.72
C SER A 224 18.61 3.65 -2.61
N ARG A 225 18.83 4.38 -1.51
CA ARG A 225 17.91 4.44 -0.38
C ARG A 225 17.93 5.83 0.26
N ILE A 226 16.76 6.32 0.63
CA ILE A 226 16.60 7.42 1.59
C ILE A 226 16.00 6.80 2.84
N GLU A 227 16.56 7.14 3.99
CA GLU A 227 16.15 6.65 5.30
C GLU A 227 15.97 7.84 6.23
N PHE A 228 14.78 7.89 6.83
CA PHE A 228 14.42 8.82 7.89
C PHE A 228 14.22 7.98 9.14
N SER A 229 15.13 8.07 10.11
CA SER A 229 14.99 7.39 11.39
C SER A 229 14.84 8.39 12.53
N ASN A 230 14.57 7.88 13.72
CA ASN A 230 14.54 8.69 14.95
C ASN A 230 15.87 9.40 15.23
N ASP A 231 16.99 8.84 14.77
CA ASP A 231 18.34 9.32 15.09
C ASP A 231 19.07 10.00 13.92
N ALA A 232 18.69 9.70 12.68
CA ALA A 232 19.46 10.12 11.51
C ALA A 232 18.61 10.28 10.24
N LEU A 233 19.09 11.14 9.36
CA LEU A 233 18.72 11.19 7.95
C LEU A 233 19.87 10.62 7.13
N SER A 234 19.61 9.60 6.31
CA SER A 234 20.65 8.99 5.47
C SER A 234 20.19 8.77 4.03
N LEU A 235 21.07 9.11 3.09
CA LEU A 235 20.92 8.89 1.66
C LEU A 235 22.08 8.03 1.20
N TYR A 236 21.75 6.87 0.64
CA TYR A 236 22.70 5.90 0.14
C TYR A 236 22.54 5.74 -1.38
N GLY A 237 23.67 5.76 -2.08
CA GLY A 237 23.83 5.23 -3.43
C GLY A 237 24.84 4.08 -3.44
N PRO A 238 25.18 3.50 -4.60
CA PRO A 238 26.02 2.29 -4.66
C PRO A 238 27.43 2.47 -4.07
N SER A 239 27.94 3.70 -4.05
CA SER A 239 29.28 4.04 -3.57
C SER A 239 29.31 5.42 -2.89
N SER A 240 28.14 5.96 -2.54
CA SER A 240 28.03 7.32 -2.03
C SER A 240 27.07 7.35 -0.86
N GLN A 241 27.40 8.13 0.15
CA GLN A 241 26.56 8.35 1.31
C GLN A 241 26.52 9.85 1.63
N LEU A 242 25.32 10.34 1.90
CA LEU A 242 25.09 11.59 2.61
C LEU A 242 24.29 11.25 3.86
N SER A 243 24.81 11.52 5.05
CA SER A 243 24.07 11.27 6.28
C SER A 243 24.26 12.38 7.28
N MET A 244 23.23 12.60 8.10
CA MET A 244 23.22 13.58 9.17
C MET A 244 22.61 12.92 10.40
N ASP A 245 23.32 13.01 11.51
CA ASP A 245 22.84 12.63 12.84
C ASP A 245 22.98 13.83 13.79
N GLN A 246 22.65 13.64 15.07
CA GLN A 246 22.72 14.70 16.07
C GLN A 246 24.15 15.26 16.32
N TYR A 247 25.19 14.57 15.88
CA TYR A 247 26.59 14.93 16.14
C TYR A 247 27.37 15.32 14.89
N ARG A 248 27.00 14.77 13.73
CA ARG A 248 27.78 14.95 12.51
C ARG A 248 26.94 15.00 11.24
N THR A 249 27.48 15.69 10.25
CA THR A 249 27.08 15.57 8.84
C THR A 249 28.22 14.94 8.05
N THR A 250 27.94 13.89 7.29
CA THR A 250 28.93 13.13 6.51
C THR A 250 28.55 13.13 5.04
N LEU A 251 29.50 13.51 4.19
CA LEU A 251 29.48 13.25 2.75
C LEU A 251 30.63 12.30 2.43
N ALA A 252 30.31 11.07 2.02
CA ALA A 252 31.30 10.02 1.82
C ALA A 252 31.15 9.33 0.46
N TYR A 253 32.29 8.96 -0.11
CA TYR A 253 32.43 8.03 -1.22
C TYR A 253 33.15 6.77 -0.73
N TYR A 254 32.67 5.60 -1.16
CA TYR A 254 33.19 4.30 -0.80
C TYR A 254 33.62 3.52 -2.05
N ALA A 255 34.83 2.97 -2.03
CA ALA A 255 35.33 2.02 -3.02
C ALA A 255 35.74 0.72 -2.30
N GLY A 256 34.80 -0.21 -2.15
CA GLY A 256 35.01 -1.41 -1.35
C GLY A 256 35.18 -1.08 0.13
N ARG A 257 36.38 -1.32 0.70
CA ARG A 257 36.71 -0.95 2.09
C ARG A 257 37.33 0.45 2.21
N ASP A 258 37.71 1.05 1.09
CA ASP A 258 38.30 2.39 1.08
C ASP A 258 37.22 3.47 1.12
N MET A 259 37.50 4.56 1.83
CA MET A 259 36.58 5.69 1.92
C MET A 259 37.30 7.02 1.72
N LYS A 260 36.58 7.98 1.13
CA LYS A 260 36.92 9.40 1.13
C LYS A 260 35.70 10.17 1.61
N ALA A 261 35.87 10.99 2.65
CA ALA A 261 34.75 11.70 3.25
C ALA A 261 35.11 13.11 3.73
N ILE A 262 34.12 13.98 3.69
CA ILE A 262 34.08 15.23 4.44
C ILE A 262 33.07 15.03 5.57
N ILE A 263 33.51 15.27 6.79
CA ILE A 263 32.70 15.13 8.00
C ILE A 263 32.70 16.48 8.71
N LEU A 264 31.52 17.01 8.97
CA LEU A 264 31.34 18.17 9.83
C LEU A 264 30.85 17.65 11.19
N ASP A 265 31.70 17.74 12.21
CA ASP A 265 31.34 17.41 13.58
C ASP A 265 30.87 18.68 14.29
N SER A 266 29.73 18.60 14.97
CA SER A 266 29.11 19.73 15.69
C SER A 266 28.70 19.31 17.10
N ASP A 267 29.66 18.83 17.87
CA ASP A 267 29.49 18.60 19.31
C ASP A 267 29.48 19.95 20.05
N GLN A 268 28.60 20.11 21.04
CA GLN A 268 28.51 21.31 21.87
C GLN A 268 29.80 21.53 22.69
N GLU A 269 30.51 20.46 23.03
CA GLU A 269 31.71 20.52 23.87
C GLU A 269 33.01 20.77 23.08
N SER A 270 32.94 20.75 21.74
CA SER A 270 34.11 20.88 20.86
C SER A 270 33.93 22.00 19.82
N PRO A 271 35.02 22.61 19.33
CA PRO A 271 34.95 23.45 18.15
C PRO A 271 34.34 22.69 16.97
N ILE A 272 33.65 23.40 16.07
CA ILE A 272 33.18 22.80 14.80
C ILE A 272 34.41 22.32 14.02
N MET A 273 34.45 21.02 13.72
CA MET A 273 35.54 20.41 12.98
C MET A 273 35.07 20.03 11.58
N ILE A 274 35.79 20.52 10.56
CA ILE A 274 35.66 20.02 9.18
C ILE A 274 36.80 19.03 8.94
N SER A 275 36.46 17.75 9.02
CA SER A 275 37.39 16.63 8.94
C SER A 275 37.42 16.04 7.53
N HIS A 276 38.61 15.95 6.94
CA HIS A 276 38.86 15.23 5.69
C HIS A 276 39.39 13.82 6.00
N ARG A 277 38.59 12.78 5.74
CA ARG A 277 38.99 11.38 5.94
C ARG A 277 39.33 10.69 4.61
N SER A 278 40.41 9.91 4.62
CA SER A 278 40.88 9.09 3.50
C SER A 278 41.63 7.87 4.04
N SER A 279 41.41 6.68 3.47
CA SER A 279 42.02 5.44 3.96
C SER A 279 43.55 5.37 3.85
N SER A 280 44.17 6.05 2.87
CA SER A 280 45.61 5.87 2.60
C SER A 280 46.44 7.15 2.65
N LYS A 281 45.85 8.33 2.35
CA LYS A 281 46.52 9.65 2.43
C LYS A 281 45.46 10.75 2.56
N PRO A 282 45.10 11.21 3.78
CA PRO A 282 44.23 12.38 3.92
C PRO A 282 44.97 13.61 3.40
N ARG A 283 44.25 14.45 2.65
CA ARG A 283 44.70 15.78 2.24
C ARG A 283 43.62 16.78 2.64
N GLY A 284 44.02 18.00 2.98
CA GLY A 284 43.08 19.09 3.23
C GLY A 284 42.34 19.52 1.95
N LEU A 285 41.58 20.60 2.06
CA LEU A 285 40.95 21.25 0.91
C LEU A 285 42.00 21.50 -0.19
N SER A 286 41.77 20.92 -1.36
CA SER A 286 42.65 21.03 -2.51
C SER A 286 41.87 21.68 -3.63
N SER A 287 42.46 22.67 -4.29
CA SER A 287 41.91 23.33 -5.47
C SER A 287 42.86 23.14 -6.65
N GLU A 288 42.32 23.04 -7.86
CA GLU A 288 43.13 23.09 -9.09
C GLU A 288 43.59 24.53 -9.40
N GLN A 289 42.95 25.53 -8.79
CA GLN A 289 43.27 26.94 -8.94
C GLN A 289 44.03 27.46 -7.71
N TYR A 290 45.13 28.16 -7.95
CA TYR A 290 45.81 28.95 -6.92
C TYR A 290 45.03 30.23 -6.64
N PHE A 291 44.67 30.45 -5.38
CA PHE A 291 43.93 31.63 -4.90
C PHE A 291 44.76 32.48 -3.92
N GLY A 292 46.05 32.18 -3.73
CA GLY A 292 46.85 32.80 -2.67
C GLY A 292 47.02 34.32 -2.80
N ASP A 293 47.07 34.85 -4.02
CA ASP A 293 47.17 36.31 -4.26
C ASP A 293 45.87 37.08 -3.95
N GLY A 294 44.74 36.36 -3.87
CA GLY A 294 43.42 36.90 -3.54
C GLY A 294 42.90 36.44 -2.18
N ALA A 295 43.77 35.88 -1.33
CA ALA A 295 43.36 35.38 -0.03
C ALA A 295 42.95 36.52 0.91
N GLU A 296 41.80 36.38 1.56
CA GLU A 296 41.25 37.33 2.53
C GLU A 296 41.49 36.87 3.99
N PRO A 297 41.36 37.75 5.00
CA PRO A 297 41.68 37.44 6.40
C PRO A 297 40.95 36.22 7.00
N ASN A 298 39.76 35.87 6.47
CA ASN A 298 38.95 34.76 6.97
C ASN A 298 39.04 33.49 6.11
N ASP A 299 39.92 33.47 5.10
CA ASP A 299 40.10 32.30 4.26
C ASP A 299 40.79 31.17 5.02
N TYR A 300 40.36 29.94 4.73
CA TYR A 300 40.92 28.74 5.36
C TYR A 300 42.33 28.48 4.82
N ILE A 301 43.35 28.84 5.60
CA ILE A 301 44.74 28.44 5.36
C ILE A 301 45.07 27.31 6.34
N GLN A 302 45.54 26.17 5.82
CA GLN A 302 45.92 25.05 6.66
C GLN A 302 47.10 25.46 7.56
N LYS A 303 46.83 25.67 8.85
CA LYS A 303 47.83 26.14 9.85
C LYS A 303 49.14 25.35 9.80
N GLN A 304 49.06 24.02 9.66
CA GLN A 304 50.23 23.16 9.55
C GLN A 304 51.10 23.42 8.31
N TYR A 305 50.53 23.92 7.21
CA TYR A 305 51.30 24.33 6.02
C TYR A 305 52.08 25.61 6.28
N VAL A 306 51.47 26.60 6.95
CA VAL A 306 52.13 27.85 7.35
C VAL A 306 53.22 27.58 8.38
N ASP A 307 52.91 26.79 9.42
CA ASP A 307 53.87 26.41 10.46
C ASP A 307 55.08 25.67 9.85
N LYS A 308 54.87 24.76 8.87
CA LYS A 308 55.97 24.06 8.17
C LYS A 308 56.81 24.99 7.28
N LYS A 309 56.18 25.97 6.62
CA LYS A 309 56.92 26.94 5.80
C LYS A 309 57.79 27.86 6.67
N MET A 310 57.35 28.20 7.87
CA MET A 310 58.00 29.16 8.77
C MET A 310 58.86 28.52 9.88
N SER A 311 59.01 27.19 9.92
CA SER A 311 59.85 26.50 10.90
C SER A 311 61.32 26.35 10.46
N TYR A 312 62.25 26.65 11.36
CA TYR A 312 63.68 26.37 11.20
C TYR A 312 64.02 24.95 11.68
N SER A 313 64.85 24.22 10.94
CA SER A 313 65.15 22.80 11.18
C SER A 313 66.65 22.54 11.00
N ARG A 314 67.25 21.74 11.89
CA ARG A 314 68.65 21.30 11.74
C ARG A 314 68.81 20.20 10.70
N GLU A 315 67.72 19.52 10.38
CA GLU A 315 67.68 18.55 9.30
C GLU A 315 67.57 19.27 7.96
N GLU A 316 68.15 18.65 6.93
CA GLU A 316 68.00 19.15 5.58
C GLU A 316 66.61 18.84 5.04
N GLU A 317 65.90 19.85 4.56
CA GLU A 317 64.54 19.72 4.06
C GLU A 317 64.40 20.26 2.63
N LYS A 318 63.77 19.47 1.76
CA LYS A 318 63.36 19.91 0.43
C LYS A 318 62.15 20.85 0.56
N THR A 319 62.31 22.13 0.17
CA THR A 319 61.31 23.19 0.40
C THR A 319 60.05 23.07 -0.47
N GLY A 320 60.12 22.25 -1.52
CA GLY A 320 59.11 22.14 -2.58
C GLY A 320 59.21 23.24 -3.65
N GLY A 321 60.05 24.26 -3.45
CA GLY A 321 60.36 25.28 -4.45
C GLY A 321 61.48 24.84 -5.40
N THR A 322 61.58 25.53 -6.53
CA THR A 322 62.70 25.39 -7.48
C THR A 322 63.38 26.74 -7.65
N TRP A 323 64.70 26.75 -7.79
CA TRP A 323 65.46 27.94 -8.12
C TRP A 323 65.24 28.32 -9.59
N ILE A 324 65.71 29.50 -10.02
CA ILE A 324 65.48 30.01 -11.39
C ILE A 324 65.99 29.08 -12.51
N ASN A 325 66.91 28.17 -12.19
CA ASN A 325 67.43 27.14 -13.10
C ASN A 325 66.62 25.81 -13.06
N GLY A 326 65.50 25.77 -12.35
CA GLY A 326 64.64 24.60 -12.19
C GLY A 326 65.12 23.57 -11.17
N LYS A 327 66.29 23.76 -10.55
CA LYS A 327 66.79 22.83 -9.52
C LYS A 327 66.02 22.97 -8.21
N PRO A 328 65.76 21.88 -7.48
CA PRO A 328 65.06 21.97 -6.21
C PRO A 328 65.85 22.76 -5.16
N VAL A 329 65.13 23.51 -4.34
CA VAL A 329 65.72 24.27 -3.22
C VAL A 329 65.62 23.46 -1.94
N TYR A 330 66.75 23.27 -1.30
CA TYR A 330 66.93 22.65 0.01
C TYR A 330 67.14 23.73 1.06
N ARG A 331 66.68 23.48 2.30
CA ARG A 331 66.84 24.39 3.43
C ARG A 331 67.42 23.63 4.62
N LYS A 332 68.40 24.22 5.32
CA LYS A 332 69.01 23.67 6.53
C LYS A 332 69.48 24.78 7.46
N THR A 333 69.26 24.62 8.76
CA THR A 333 69.78 25.52 9.80
C THR A 333 70.99 24.88 10.47
N LEU A 334 72.11 25.58 10.46
CA LEU A 334 73.34 25.22 11.15
C LEU A 334 73.48 26.07 12.42
N PHE A 335 73.99 25.46 13.48
CA PHE A 335 74.26 26.13 14.76
C PHE A 335 75.67 25.78 15.21
N PHE A 336 76.46 26.79 15.48
CA PHE A 336 77.84 26.68 15.91
C PHE A 336 78.01 27.42 17.24
N ASP A 337 78.43 26.72 18.29
CA ASP A 337 78.81 27.26 19.60
C ASP A 337 80.34 27.25 19.81
N GLN A 338 81.08 26.74 18.82
CA GLN A 338 82.53 26.70 18.80
C GLN A 338 83.01 27.10 17.42
N ILE A 339 83.38 28.37 17.27
CA ILE A 339 83.91 28.89 16.01
C ILE A 339 85.44 28.71 16.00
N PRO A 340 86.04 28.24 14.89
CA PRO A 340 87.49 28.19 14.76
C PRO A 340 88.12 29.57 15.00
N SER A 341 89.30 29.61 15.61
CA SER A 341 90.00 30.87 15.87
C SER A 341 90.32 31.67 14.60
N SER A 342 90.34 31.02 13.44
CA SER A 342 90.50 31.65 12.12
C SER A 342 89.25 32.37 11.62
N GLY A 343 88.06 32.13 12.21
CA GLY A 343 86.79 32.65 11.71
C GLY A 343 86.29 31.95 10.44
N GLU A 344 86.97 30.89 9.99
CA GLU A 344 86.60 30.10 8.81
C GLU A 344 85.90 28.81 9.23
N ILE A 345 84.65 28.66 8.85
CA ILE A 345 83.83 27.46 9.07
C ILE A 345 83.72 26.71 7.75
N ASP A 346 84.11 25.44 7.73
CA ASP A 346 83.99 24.55 6.57
C ASP A 346 82.52 24.18 6.33
N LEU A 347 81.91 24.78 5.31
CA LEU A 347 80.52 24.54 4.96
C LEU A 347 80.35 23.25 4.17
N GLU A 348 81.35 22.83 3.39
CA GLU A 348 81.31 21.61 2.57
C GLU A 348 81.23 20.36 3.47
N ARG A 349 81.82 20.42 4.67
CA ARG A 349 81.67 19.39 5.70
C ARG A 349 80.25 19.29 6.27
N GLU A 350 79.57 20.41 6.46
CA GLU A 350 78.24 20.46 7.09
C GLU A 350 77.10 20.23 6.08
N ILE A 351 77.32 20.67 4.83
CA ILE A 351 76.41 20.56 3.70
C ILE A 351 77.23 20.23 2.44
N PRO A 352 77.40 18.95 2.11
CA PRO A 352 78.16 18.55 0.94
C PRO A 352 77.42 18.95 -0.35
N GLU A 353 78.21 19.21 -1.41
CA GLU A 353 77.72 19.38 -2.78
C GLU A 353 76.79 20.60 -3.03
N ILE A 354 76.89 21.66 -2.22
CA ILE A 354 76.24 22.93 -2.55
C ILE A 354 76.70 23.41 -3.94
N GLU A 355 75.74 23.78 -4.78
CA GLU A 355 75.98 24.39 -6.09
C GLU A 355 75.75 25.89 -6.08
N THR A 356 74.64 26.33 -5.47
CA THR A 356 74.29 27.75 -5.38
C THR A 356 73.58 28.01 -4.07
N ILE A 357 74.07 29.00 -3.33
CA ILE A 357 73.37 29.57 -2.18
C ILE A 357 72.30 30.52 -2.72
N VAL A 358 71.05 30.23 -2.39
CA VAL A 358 69.87 30.98 -2.81
C VAL A 358 69.60 32.13 -1.86
N SER A 359 69.61 31.86 -0.57
CA SER A 359 69.37 32.84 0.49
C SER A 359 70.07 32.40 1.78
N ASN A 360 70.30 33.36 2.67
CA ASN A 360 70.83 33.11 4.00
C ASN A 360 70.15 34.03 5.02
N GLU A 361 69.85 33.47 6.19
CA GLU A 361 69.39 34.20 7.36
C GLU A 361 70.28 33.77 8.53
N MET A 362 70.90 34.73 9.21
CA MET A 362 71.88 34.42 10.25
C MET A 362 71.70 35.28 11.50
N PHE A 363 72.11 34.71 12.63
CA PHE A 363 72.14 35.36 13.93
C PHE A 363 73.45 35.02 14.63
N THR A 364 74.11 36.03 15.17
CA THR A 364 75.38 35.90 15.88
C THR A 364 75.26 36.50 17.27
N GLU A 365 75.71 35.77 18.29
CA GLU A 365 75.85 36.25 19.65
C GLU A 365 77.34 36.33 20.03
N TRP A 366 77.75 37.51 20.50
CA TRP A 366 79.15 37.80 20.76
C TRP A 366 79.30 38.68 22.00
N TRP A 367 79.33 38.05 23.16
CA TRP A 367 79.39 38.71 24.46
C TRP A 367 80.73 39.43 24.69
N ALA A 368 81.82 38.98 24.06
CA ALA A 368 83.10 39.70 24.12
C ALA A 368 83.01 41.15 23.59
N PHE A 369 82.00 41.45 22.76
CA PHE A 369 81.69 42.79 22.26
C PHE A 369 80.34 43.32 22.75
N ASP A 370 79.72 42.68 23.75
CA ASP A 370 78.37 42.99 24.23
C ASP A 370 77.35 43.17 23.08
N THR A 371 77.40 42.29 22.08
CA THR A 371 76.56 42.42 20.89
C THR A 371 75.91 41.11 20.46
N ALA A 372 74.71 41.24 19.90
CA ALA A 372 74.04 40.21 19.14
C ALA A 372 73.40 40.88 17.92
N PHE A 373 73.52 40.25 16.75
CA PHE A 373 73.01 40.83 15.51
C PHE A 373 72.53 39.77 14.54
N ALA A 374 71.57 40.17 13.69
CA ALA A 374 71.11 39.39 12.57
C ALA A 374 71.66 39.99 11.25
N GLY A 375 72.14 39.12 10.36
CA GLY A 375 72.64 39.48 9.04
C GLY A 375 74.17 39.50 8.90
N ASN A 376 74.61 39.80 7.68
CA ASN A 376 75.97 39.50 7.19
C ASN A 376 76.99 40.58 7.54
N GLN A 377 76.58 41.62 8.26
CA GLN A 377 77.49 42.64 8.74
C GLN A 377 77.01 43.24 10.04
N TRP A 378 77.96 43.73 10.83
CA TRP A 378 77.69 44.57 11.97
C TRP A 378 78.51 45.85 11.89
N ARG A 379 77.80 46.99 11.78
CA ARG A 379 78.35 48.36 11.81
C ARG A 379 79.56 48.57 10.89
N SER A 380 79.58 47.91 9.73
CA SER A 380 80.69 47.94 8.76
C SER A 380 82.06 47.57 9.35
N GLN A 381 82.04 46.78 10.42
CA GLN A 381 83.24 46.36 11.15
C GLN A 381 83.43 44.85 11.07
N ILE A 382 82.33 44.11 11.24
CA ILE A 382 82.32 42.66 11.10
C ILE A 382 81.57 42.34 9.81
N PHE A 383 82.12 41.43 9.01
CA PHE A 383 81.51 40.88 7.81
C PHE A 383 81.45 39.36 7.94
N ILE A 384 80.32 38.79 7.54
CA ILE A 384 80.11 37.35 7.46
C ILE A 384 79.85 37.02 5.99
N THR A 385 80.84 36.44 5.35
CA THR A 385 80.77 36.03 3.95
C THR A 385 80.41 34.56 3.90
N VAL A 386 79.35 34.23 3.17
CA VAL A 386 78.89 32.85 2.98
C VAL A 386 79.18 32.44 1.54
N GLU A 387 80.09 31.48 1.38
CA GLU A 387 80.45 30.89 0.10
C GLU A 387 80.02 29.43 0.06
N THR A 388 79.98 28.84 -1.14
CA THR A 388 79.55 27.44 -1.30
C THR A 388 80.39 26.41 -0.54
N LYS A 389 81.60 26.77 -0.11
CA LYS A 389 82.53 25.88 0.61
C LYS A 389 82.83 26.29 2.04
N LEU A 390 82.69 27.57 2.37
CA LEU A 390 83.05 28.07 3.69
C LEU A 390 82.21 29.27 4.08
N ILE A 391 82.13 29.50 5.38
CA ILE A 391 81.65 30.76 5.96
C ILE A 391 82.86 31.44 6.59
N LYS A 392 83.08 32.71 6.25
CA LYS A 392 84.18 33.52 6.76
C LYS A 392 83.66 34.68 7.58
N ILE A 393 84.14 34.79 8.81
CA ILE A 393 83.87 35.93 9.70
C ILE A 393 85.13 36.80 9.73
N GLU A 394 84.98 38.08 9.38
CA GLU A 394 86.10 39.02 9.29
C GLU A 394 85.80 40.27 10.10
N PHE A 395 86.66 40.58 11.05
CA PHE A 395 86.66 41.81 11.80
C PHE A 395 87.72 42.77 11.25
N ILE A 396 87.29 43.77 10.48
CA ILE A 396 88.18 44.65 9.72
C ILE A 396 89.20 45.39 10.62
N LYS A 397 88.80 45.72 11.85
CA LYS A 397 89.66 46.47 12.77
C LYS A 397 90.78 45.61 13.37
N GLU A 398 90.61 44.30 13.41
CA GLU A 398 91.56 43.38 14.04
C GLU A 398 91.64 42.09 13.19
N PRO A 399 92.48 42.09 12.15
CA PRO A 399 92.56 40.97 11.20
C PRO A 399 92.93 39.63 11.84
N ASP A 400 93.72 39.66 12.92
CA ASP A 400 94.19 38.48 13.66
C ASP A 400 93.33 38.17 14.90
N TYR A 401 92.07 38.66 14.93
CA TYR A 401 91.17 38.40 16.05
C TYR A 401 90.90 36.89 16.23
N ASP A 402 90.90 36.43 17.48
CA ASP A 402 90.55 35.05 17.84
C ASP A 402 89.02 34.84 17.88
N TYR A 403 88.43 34.41 16.77
CA TYR A 403 86.98 34.23 16.62
C TYR A 403 86.38 33.10 17.48
N SER A 404 87.21 32.30 18.18
CA SER A 404 86.71 31.31 19.14
C SER A 404 85.97 31.94 20.33
N ARG A 405 86.06 33.27 20.49
CA ARG A 405 85.31 34.06 21.47
C ARG A 405 83.85 34.37 21.08
N ILE A 406 83.41 34.03 19.86
CA ILE A 406 82.01 34.12 19.48
C ILE A 406 81.22 33.05 20.24
N ASN A 407 80.13 33.44 20.90
CA ASN A 407 79.35 32.54 21.75
C ASN A 407 78.47 31.60 20.94
N SER A 408 77.80 32.15 19.93
CA SER A 408 77.01 31.34 19.01
C SER A 408 76.87 32.00 17.65
N PHE A 409 76.82 31.18 16.61
CA PHE A 409 76.48 31.58 15.26
C PHE A 409 75.47 30.58 14.69
N THR A 410 74.31 31.09 14.32
CA THR A 410 73.24 30.32 13.69
C THR A 410 73.04 30.83 12.28
N ILE A 411 72.93 29.93 11.31
CA ILE A 411 72.64 30.29 9.93
C ILE A 411 71.67 29.30 9.30
N THR A 412 70.57 29.81 8.75
CA THR A 412 69.68 29.08 7.88
C THR A 412 70.05 29.39 6.44
N LEU A 413 70.37 28.35 5.69
CA LEU A 413 70.68 28.44 4.26
C LEU A 413 69.57 27.82 3.45
N GLU A 414 69.18 28.51 2.38
CA GLU A 414 68.51 27.90 1.24
C GLU A 414 69.51 27.77 0.10
N TYR A 415 69.56 26.60 -0.53
CA TYR A 415 70.56 26.30 -1.55
C TYR A 415 70.08 25.22 -2.53
N THR A 416 70.79 25.12 -3.65
CA THR A 416 70.66 24.02 -4.62
C THR A 416 71.88 23.11 -4.51
N LYS A 417 71.70 21.83 -4.87
CA LYS A 417 72.77 20.83 -4.88
C LYS A 417 73.21 20.48 -6.31
N LYS A 418 74.47 20.07 -6.44
CA LYS A 418 75.02 19.54 -7.70
C LYS A 418 74.31 18.25 -8.13
N THR A 419 73.91 17.44 -7.15
CA THR A 419 73.24 16.14 -7.29
C THR A 419 72.07 16.06 -6.30
N ASP A 420 70.95 15.53 -6.78
CA ASP A 420 69.65 15.66 -6.10
C ASP A 420 69.36 14.58 -5.07
#